data_AF-A0A832ALY7-F1
#
_entry.id   AF-A0A832ALY7-F1
#
_cell.length_a   1.000
_cell.length_b   1.000
_cell.length_c   1.000
_cell.angle_alpha   90.00
_cell.angle_beta   90.00
_cell.angle_gamma   90.00
#
_symmetry.space_group_name_H-M   'P 1'
#
loop_
_entity.id
_entity.type
_entity.pdbx_description
1 polymer ?
#
loop_
_entity_poly.entity_id
_entity_poly.type
_entity_poly.pdbx_seq_one_letter_code
_entity_poly.pdbx_strand_id
1 'polypeptide(L)'
;MLRNISLSLALLLLPLSQGQAGLFQIRDQNPLVLPYGLPMKAYAELPDNGQWRGFISYSRSRTTKNEGDPSGYEYLVVKGETARTDLMLFRGLEKNWALGLHIPLIRHDDQGLGGILGGSDSSFVGADGAAVGSDLAFLYRRDGKDLLSFSEGVSGIGDVAVLLGYQWQRAGADRLALYLQFKLPTGDSDKLLGSGSLDYANWFTASTRLDDHWLVNGDFGFSMLGNGDILPDQQRNFILFGGLGVEYLWRP
;
A
#
# COMPACT_ATOMS: atom_id res chain seq x y z
N MET A 1 13.37 7.51 -19.70
CA MET A 1 14.44 6.76 -19.01
C MET A 1 14.10 6.79 -17.52
N LEU A 2 13.64 5.66 -16.97
CA LEU A 2 13.08 5.58 -15.62
C LEU A 2 14.18 5.81 -14.57
N ARG A 3 14.03 6.81 -13.70
CA ARG A 3 14.78 6.90 -12.44
C ARG A 3 13.76 7.03 -11.32
N ASN A 4 13.36 5.88 -10.77
CA ASN A 4 12.58 5.82 -9.55
C ASN A 4 13.56 5.96 -8.38
N ILE A 5 13.40 7.02 -7.56
CA ILE A 5 14.04 7.09 -6.25
C ILE A 5 12.90 7.06 -5.23
N SER A 6 12.56 5.85 -4.76
CA SER A 6 11.69 5.67 -3.61
C SER A 6 12.56 5.46 -2.38
N LEU A 7 12.57 6.42 -1.46
CA LEU A 7 13.19 6.25 -0.15
C LEU A 7 12.10 5.84 0.84
N SER A 8 12.12 4.59 1.29
CA SER A 8 11.24 4.09 2.35
C SER A 8 12.03 4.06 3.66
N LEU A 9 11.63 4.85 4.65
CA LEU A 9 12.22 4.79 5.99
C LEU A 9 11.32 3.93 6.88
N ALA A 10 11.87 2.81 7.36
CA ALA A 10 11.21 1.91 8.28
C ALA A 10 11.75 2.12 9.70
N LEU A 11 10.88 2.45 10.65
CA LEU A 11 11.23 2.38 12.06
C LEU A 11 11.00 0.96 12.55
N LEU A 12 12.07 0.27 12.97
CA LEU A 12 11.96 -1.05 13.62
C LEU A 12 11.31 -0.87 15.00
N LEU A 13 10.05 -1.28 15.13
CA LEU A 13 9.47 -1.57 16.44
C LEU A 13 9.84 -3.01 16.80
N LEU A 14 10.65 -3.17 17.84
CA LEU A 14 11.00 -4.48 18.39
C LEU A 14 9.71 -5.19 18.84
N PRO A 15 9.49 -6.45 18.45
CA PRO A 15 8.34 -7.19 18.95
C PRO A 15 8.48 -7.41 20.46
N LEU A 16 7.46 -6.99 21.22
CA LEU A 16 7.32 -7.23 22.66
C LEU A 16 6.84 -8.67 22.99
N SER A 17 6.83 -9.57 22.00
CA SER A 17 6.44 -10.98 22.19
C SER A 17 7.20 -11.89 21.22
N GLN A 18 7.26 -13.19 21.54
CA GLN A 18 7.85 -14.25 20.72
C GLN A 18 7.01 -14.54 19.44
N GLY A 19 6.70 -13.49 18.66
CA GLY A 19 6.07 -13.62 17.36
C GLY A 19 7.14 -13.78 16.28
N GLN A 20 6.98 -14.78 15.42
CA GLN A 20 7.80 -14.94 14.22
C GLN A 20 7.75 -13.63 13.42
N ALA A 21 8.92 -13.04 13.14
CA ALA A 21 9.00 -11.89 12.25
C ALA A 21 8.42 -12.31 10.90
N GLY A 22 7.41 -11.57 10.44
CA GLY A 22 6.89 -11.71 9.09
C GLY A 22 7.60 -10.73 8.15
N LEU A 23 7.43 -10.94 6.85
CA LEU A 23 7.97 -10.07 5.81
C LEU A 23 7.82 -8.60 6.15
N PHE A 24 8.92 -7.86 5.96
CA PHE A 24 8.88 -6.42 5.90
C PHE A 24 7.83 -6.00 4.85
N GLN A 25 6.86 -5.21 5.30
CA GLN A 25 5.69 -4.85 4.50
C GLN A 25 6.05 -3.77 3.49
N ILE A 26 6.33 -4.17 2.24
CA ILE A 26 6.57 -3.25 1.13
C ILE A 26 5.30 -3.15 0.30
N ARG A 27 4.84 -1.92 0.05
CA ARG A 27 3.79 -1.62 -0.93
C ARG A 27 4.15 -0.35 -1.70
N ASP A 28 3.52 -0.17 -2.85
CA ASP A 28 3.53 1.11 -3.53
C ASP A 28 2.70 2.12 -2.72
N GLN A 29 3.33 3.24 -2.37
CA GLN A 29 2.72 4.32 -1.60
C GLN A 29 2.39 5.54 -2.50
N ASN A 30 2.47 5.38 -3.81
CA ASN A 30 2.04 6.40 -4.75
C ASN A 30 0.56 6.75 -4.46
N PRO A 31 0.22 8.03 -4.24
CA PRO A 31 -1.14 8.45 -3.88
C PRO A 31 -2.18 8.14 -4.96
N LEU A 32 -1.77 7.88 -6.20
CA LEU A 32 -2.67 7.48 -7.29
C LEU A 32 -2.89 5.96 -7.38
N VAL A 33 -2.13 5.17 -6.62
CA VAL A 33 -2.22 3.70 -6.58
C VAL A 33 -2.77 3.22 -5.25
N LEU A 34 -2.38 3.89 -4.16
CA LEU A 34 -2.70 3.55 -2.78
C LEU A 34 -4.21 3.40 -2.47
N PRO A 35 -5.13 4.16 -3.08
CA PRO A 35 -6.57 3.99 -2.84
C PRO A 35 -7.15 2.68 -3.41
N TYR A 36 -6.45 2.02 -4.34
CA TYR A 36 -6.90 0.78 -4.95
C TYR A 36 -6.62 -0.45 -4.09
N GLY A 37 -7.43 -1.50 -4.25
CA GLY A 37 -7.42 -2.75 -3.47
C GLY A 37 -6.23 -3.67 -3.70
N LEU A 38 -5.02 -3.15 -3.58
CA LEU A 38 -3.83 -3.97 -3.39
C LEU A 38 -3.72 -4.34 -1.90
N PRO A 39 -3.70 -5.64 -1.58
CA PRO A 39 -3.73 -6.06 -0.20
C PRO A 39 -2.42 -5.74 0.51
N MET A 40 -2.51 -5.58 1.83
CA MET A 40 -1.34 -5.72 2.69
C MET A 40 -0.90 -7.18 2.71
N LYS A 41 0.41 -7.40 2.67
CA LYS A 41 0.99 -8.74 2.70
C LYS A 41 0.77 -9.35 4.09
N ALA A 42 -0.24 -10.20 4.21
CA ALA A 42 -0.55 -10.87 5.46
C ALA A 42 0.48 -11.98 5.79
N TYR A 43 0.42 -12.52 7.00
CA TYR A 43 1.37 -13.53 7.50
C TYR A 43 1.10 -14.91 6.89
N ALA A 44 2.15 -15.71 6.67
CA ALA A 44 1.98 -17.11 6.25
C ALA A 44 1.30 -17.99 7.32
N GLU A 45 1.36 -17.58 8.59
CA GLU A 45 0.66 -18.25 9.69
C GLU A 45 -0.56 -17.44 10.14
N LEU A 46 -1.73 -18.07 10.22
CA LEU A 46 -2.96 -17.49 10.77
C LEU A 46 -3.09 -17.72 12.28
N PRO A 47 -3.87 -16.91 13.02
CA PRO A 47 -4.21 -17.21 14.41
C PRO A 47 -4.97 -18.55 14.54
N ASP A 48 -4.81 -19.22 15.68
CA ASP A 48 -5.59 -20.42 16.02
C ASP A 48 -7.05 -20.09 16.37
N ASN A 49 -7.91 -21.11 16.41
CA ASN A 49 -9.32 -20.94 16.73
C ASN A 49 -9.53 -20.17 18.05
N GLY A 50 -10.33 -19.12 18.01
CA GLY A 50 -10.61 -18.25 19.14
C GLY A 50 -9.51 -17.23 19.47
N GLN A 51 -8.32 -17.36 18.90
CA GLN A 51 -7.22 -16.42 19.10
C GLN A 51 -7.39 -15.17 18.25
N TRP A 52 -6.97 -14.04 18.80
CA TRP A 52 -6.87 -12.78 18.07
C TRP A 52 -5.43 -12.49 17.70
N ARG A 53 -5.23 -11.90 16.52
CA ARG A 53 -3.94 -11.38 16.08
C ARG A 53 -4.14 -10.02 15.45
N GLY A 54 -3.47 -9.01 15.99
CA GLY A 54 -3.47 -7.66 15.45
C GLY A 54 -2.09 -7.26 14.96
N PHE A 55 -2.03 -6.38 13.97
CA PHE A 55 -0.81 -5.67 13.62
C PHE A 55 -1.11 -4.21 13.31
N ILE A 56 -0.12 -3.36 13.59
CA ILE A 56 -0.14 -1.94 13.27
C ILE A 56 1.10 -1.67 12.42
N SER A 57 0.89 -1.05 11.26
CA SER A 57 1.98 -0.62 10.39
C SER A 57 1.89 0.88 10.19
N TYR A 58 3.00 1.57 10.32
CA TYR A 58 3.13 2.98 9.96
C TYR A 58 4.14 3.11 8.83
N SER A 59 3.74 3.83 7.79
CA SER A 59 4.57 4.12 6.63
C SER A 59 4.46 5.58 6.24
N ARG A 60 5.56 6.14 5.79
CA ARG A 60 5.64 7.52 5.29
C ARG A 60 6.46 7.53 4.02
N SER A 61 5.97 8.15 2.97
CA SER A 61 6.61 8.18 1.66
C SER A 61 6.45 9.52 0.97
N ARG A 62 7.53 10.01 0.38
CA ARG A 62 7.49 11.14 -0.53
C ARG A 62 7.44 10.64 -1.97
N THR A 63 6.51 11.18 -2.75
CA THR A 63 6.41 10.92 -4.19
C THR A 63 6.70 12.21 -4.93
N THR A 64 7.63 12.14 -5.89
CA THR A 64 7.96 13.25 -6.80
C THR A 64 7.99 12.69 -8.21
N LYS A 65 7.03 13.08 -9.03
CA LYS A 65 6.86 12.65 -10.41
C LYS A 65 6.44 13.86 -11.25
N ASN A 66 7.07 14.02 -12.40
CA ASN A 66 6.76 15.03 -13.40
C ASN A 66 6.98 14.39 -14.77
N GLU A 67 5.89 14.10 -15.47
CA GLU A 67 5.92 13.49 -16.80
C GLU A 67 5.00 14.28 -17.74
N GLY A 68 5.44 14.50 -18.97
CA GLY A 68 4.69 15.22 -19.97
C GLY A 68 5.12 14.86 -21.38
N ASP A 69 4.17 14.86 -22.31
CA ASP A 69 4.48 14.80 -23.72
C ASP A 69 4.92 16.19 -24.25
N PRO A 70 5.93 16.30 -25.13
CA PRO A 70 6.34 17.59 -25.70
C PRO A 70 5.24 18.39 -26.40
N SER A 71 4.15 17.76 -26.84
CA SER A 71 3.00 18.46 -27.41
C SER A 71 2.12 19.16 -26.38
N GLY A 72 2.30 18.86 -25.07
CA GLY A 72 1.43 19.31 -24.00
C GLY A 72 0.08 18.57 -23.93
N TYR A 73 -0.14 17.55 -24.78
CA TYR A 73 -1.40 16.81 -24.83
C TYR A 73 -1.71 16.05 -23.54
N GLU A 74 -0.69 15.49 -22.89
CA GLU A 74 -0.83 14.72 -21.65
C GLU A 74 0.30 15.08 -20.69
N TYR A 75 -0.05 15.28 -19.42
CA TYR A 75 0.86 15.70 -18.38
C TYR A 75 0.43 15.18 -17.00
N LEU A 76 1.41 14.75 -16.19
CA LEU A 76 1.25 14.19 -14.85
C LEU A 76 2.26 14.82 -13.88
N VAL A 77 1.76 15.41 -12.80
CA VAL A 77 2.55 15.78 -11.62
C VAL A 77 2.04 15.04 -10.41
N VAL A 78 2.95 14.40 -9.68
CA VAL A 78 2.70 13.87 -8.35
C VAL A 78 3.82 14.33 -7.45
N LYS A 79 3.58 15.38 -6.67
CA LYS A 79 4.49 15.90 -5.66
C LYS A 79 3.76 15.91 -4.34
N GLY A 80 4.34 15.30 -3.33
CA GLY A 80 3.78 15.36 -1.98
C GLY A 80 4.23 14.21 -1.11
N GLU A 81 3.79 14.24 0.12
CA GLU A 81 4.03 13.18 1.06
C GLU A 81 2.73 12.48 1.46
N THR A 82 2.83 11.17 1.61
CA THR A 82 1.75 10.34 2.13
C THR A 82 2.22 9.64 3.39
N ALA A 83 1.49 9.83 4.48
CA ALA A 83 1.61 9.04 5.69
C ALA A 83 0.40 8.10 5.77
N ARG A 84 0.66 6.86 6.16
CA ARG A 84 -0.37 5.84 6.28
C ARG A 84 -0.14 4.99 7.52
N THR A 85 -1.21 4.80 8.28
CA THR A 85 -1.27 3.84 9.38
C THR A 85 -2.28 2.76 9.03
N ASP A 86 -1.85 1.51 8.98
CA ASP A 86 -2.74 0.39 8.78
C ASP A 86 -2.97 -0.33 10.10
N LEU A 87 -4.25 -0.51 10.43
CA LEU A 87 -4.72 -1.30 11.57
C LEU A 87 -5.35 -2.56 11.03
N MET A 88 -4.83 -3.72 11.40
CA MET A 88 -5.37 -4.99 10.94
C MET A 88 -5.57 -5.94 12.10
N LEU A 89 -6.72 -6.60 12.12
CA LEU A 89 -7.12 -7.49 13.19
C LEU A 89 -7.71 -8.76 12.59
N PHE A 90 -7.24 -9.92 13.05
CA PHE A 90 -7.76 -11.23 12.69
C PHE A 90 -8.29 -11.95 13.93
N ARG A 91 -9.37 -12.69 13.74
CA ARG A 91 -9.85 -13.72 14.67
C ARG A 91 -9.75 -15.09 13.99
N GLY A 92 -9.01 -16.01 14.61
CA GLY A 92 -8.97 -17.39 14.17
C GLY A 92 -10.30 -18.09 14.45
N LEU A 93 -10.73 -18.90 13.50
CA LEU A 93 -11.97 -19.66 13.49
C LEU A 93 -11.64 -21.15 13.40
N GLU A 94 -12.66 -22.00 13.51
CA GLU A 94 -12.51 -23.44 13.33
C GLU A 94 -12.02 -23.79 11.92
N LYS A 95 -11.48 -25.01 11.78
CA LYS A 95 -11.08 -25.58 10.48
C LYS A 95 -10.10 -24.69 9.71
N ASN A 96 -9.13 -24.12 10.41
CA ASN A 96 -8.00 -23.38 9.82
C ASN A 96 -8.38 -22.04 9.14
N TRP A 97 -9.56 -21.50 9.43
CA TRP A 97 -9.98 -20.20 8.91
C TRP A 97 -9.63 -19.05 9.85
N ALA A 98 -9.52 -17.84 9.31
CA ALA A 98 -9.48 -16.61 10.09
C ALA A 98 -10.25 -15.50 9.38
N LEU A 99 -11.04 -14.74 10.13
CA LEU A 99 -11.72 -13.55 9.63
C LEU A 99 -10.91 -12.30 10.01
N GLY A 100 -10.70 -11.40 9.07
CA GLY A 100 -9.90 -10.20 9.24
C GLY A 100 -10.64 -8.91 8.92
N LEU A 101 -10.24 -7.83 9.58
CA LEU A 101 -10.64 -6.46 9.30
C LEU A 101 -9.38 -5.61 9.14
N HIS A 102 -9.37 -4.73 8.13
CA HIS A 102 -8.28 -3.81 7.84
C HIS A 102 -8.83 -2.38 7.70
N ILE A 103 -8.29 -1.47 8.51
CA ILE A 103 -8.67 -0.06 8.55
C ILE A 103 -7.42 0.79 8.29
N PRO A 104 -7.36 1.51 7.16
CA PRO A 104 -6.27 2.43 6.90
C PRO A 104 -6.61 3.86 7.30
N LEU A 105 -5.64 4.53 7.92
CA LEU A 105 -5.64 5.98 8.15
C LEU A 105 -4.62 6.59 7.21
N ILE A 106 -5.05 7.48 6.32
CA ILE A 106 -4.23 8.07 5.27
C ILE A 106 -4.15 9.57 5.51
N ARG A 107 -2.99 10.15 5.24
CA ARG A 107 -2.75 11.59 5.27
C ARG A 107 -1.88 11.99 4.09
N HIS A 108 -2.30 12.99 3.33
CA HIS A 108 -1.51 13.65 2.31
C HIS A 108 -1.12 15.04 2.82
N ASP A 109 0.17 15.39 2.75
CA ASP A 109 0.66 16.72 3.14
C ASP A 109 1.93 17.15 2.39
N ASP A 110 2.28 18.41 2.58
CA ASP A 110 3.44 19.12 2.02
C ASP A 110 4.58 19.31 3.05
N GLN A 111 4.27 19.38 4.35
CA GLN A 111 5.23 19.72 5.43
C GLN A 111 6.07 18.53 5.94
N GLY A 112 6.39 17.62 5.02
CA GLY A 112 6.84 16.26 5.30
C GLY A 112 8.30 16.08 5.75
N LEU A 113 8.88 14.92 5.46
CA LEU A 113 10.30 14.53 5.60
C LEU A 113 11.32 15.56 5.06
N GLY A 114 10.89 16.65 4.43
CA GLY A 114 11.72 17.76 3.96
C GLY A 114 12.44 18.52 5.07
N GLY A 115 11.91 18.51 6.30
CA GLY A 115 12.64 19.03 7.46
C GLY A 115 13.85 18.19 7.88
N ILE A 116 13.88 16.90 7.53
CA ILE A 116 14.95 15.95 7.90
C ILE A 116 15.88 15.64 6.71
N LEU A 117 15.35 15.58 5.48
CA LEU A 117 16.07 15.23 4.25
C LEU A 117 16.50 16.45 3.42
N GLY A 118 16.24 17.67 3.89
CA GLY A 118 16.36 18.89 3.10
C GLY A 118 15.16 19.08 2.16
N GLY A 119 14.60 20.29 2.13
CA GLY A 119 13.63 20.68 1.10
C GLY A 119 14.29 20.65 -0.27
N SER A 120 13.61 20.09 -1.28
CA SER A 120 14.07 20.25 -2.66
C SER A 120 13.42 21.51 -3.25
N ASP A 121 14.23 22.53 -3.52
CA ASP A 121 13.85 23.75 -4.25
C ASP A 121 13.62 23.49 -5.75
N SER A 122 12.98 22.38 -6.13
CA SER A 122 12.65 22.13 -7.52
C SER A 122 11.30 22.75 -7.85
N SER A 123 11.34 23.89 -8.55
CA SER A 123 10.19 24.44 -9.26
C SER A 123 9.73 23.42 -10.31
N PHE A 124 8.56 22.83 -10.09
CA PHE A 124 7.91 22.02 -11.12
C PHE A 124 7.16 22.97 -12.05
N VAL A 125 7.14 22.65 -13.34
CA VAL A 125 6.46 23.44 -14.34
C VAL A 125 5.23 22.66 -14.77
N GLY A 126 4.03 23.16 -14.43
CA GLY A 126 2.75 22.58 -14.79
C GLY A 126 2.51 22.60 -16.30
N ALA A 127 1.40 21.98 -16.72
CA ALA A 127 1.07 21.74 -18.13
C ALA A 127 0.96 23.01 -19.00
N ASP A 128 0.78 24.19 -18.40
CA ASP A 128 0.71 25.50 -19.04
C ASP A 128 2.04 26.27 -19.03
N GLY A 129 3.12 25.67 -18.49
CA GLY A 129 4.38 26.37 -18.28
C GLY A 129 4.45 27.14 -16.95
N ALA A 130 3.39 27.15 -16.13
CA ALA A 130 3.39 27.84 -14.84
C ALA A 130 4.10 27.01 -13.77
N ALA A 131 4.78 27.66 -12.83
CA ALA A 131 5.40 26.94 -11.72
C ALA A 131 4.30 26.34 -10.81
N VAL A 132 4.34 25.03 -10.57
CA VAL A 132 3.61 24.39 -9.47
C VAL A 132 4.32 24.79 -8.18
N GLY A 133 3.85 25.88 -7.58
CA GLY A 133 4.42 26.47 -6.36
C GLY A 133 4.06 25.72 -5.08
N SER A 134 3.25 24.66 -5.15
CA SER A 134 2.87 23.85 -4.00
C SER A 134 3.86 22.70 -3.77
N ASP A 135 4.09 22.38 -2.49
CA ASP A 135 4.81 21.19 -2.06
C ASP A 135 3.92 19.93 -2.00
N LEU A 136 2.59 20.12 -2.19
CA LEU A 136 1.59 19.09 -2.43
C LEU A 136 0.80 19.39 -3.72
N ALA A 137 0.96 18.56 -4.74
CA ALA A 137 0.29 18.67 -6.01
C ALA A 137 0.16 17.30 -6.69
N PHE A 138 -1.06 16.80 -6.82
CA PHE A 138 -1.40 15.65 -7.64
C PHE A 138 -2.29 16.14 -8.78
N LEU A 139 -1.72 16.20 -9.98
CA LEU A 139 -2.32 16.82 -11.15
C LEU A 139 -2.19 15.85 -12.31
N TYR A 140 -3.29 15.60 -13.00
CA TYR A 140 -3.29 14.87 -14.26
C TYR A 140 -4.17 15.59 -15.27
N ARG A 141 -3.56 15.98 -16.39
CA ARG A 141 -4.22 16.69 -17.49
C ARG A 141 -4.06 15.88 -18.77
N ARG A 142 -5.16 15.73 -19.51
CA ARG A 142 -5.16 15.16 -20.86
C ARG A 142 -6.11 15.97 -21.74
N ASP A 143 -5.71 16.25 -22.98
CA ASP A 143 -6.53 16.97 -23.96
C ASP A 143 -7.04 18.32 -23.43
N GLY A 144 -6.16 19.05 -22.73
CA GLY A 144 -6.48 20.36 -22.13
C GLY A 144 -7.42 20.33 -20.93
N LYS A 145 -7.84 19.16 -20.44
CA LYS A 145 -8.75 19.01 -19.29
C LYS A 145 -8.00 18.46 -18.08
N ASP A 146 -8.21 19.09 -16.92
CA ASP A 146 -7.79 18.54 -15.63
C ASP A 146 -8.72 17.39 -15.27
N LEU A 147 -8.18 16.17 -15.34
CA LEU A 147 -8.88 14.94 -14.95
C LEU A 147 -8.63 14.59 -13.47
N LEU A 148 -7.55 15.12 -12.90
CA LEU A 148 -7.28 15.13 -11.47
C LEU A 148 -6.59 16.44 -11.09
N SER A 149 -7.05 17.07 -10.02
CA SER A 149 -6.42 18.25 -9.43
C SER A 149 -6.59 18.24 -7.92
N PHE A 150 -5.50 17.98 -7.21
CA PHE A 150 -5.47 17.90 -5.75
C PHE A 150 -4.21 18.60 -5.24
N SER A 151 -4.37 19.54 -4.32
CA SER A 151 -3.25 20.32 -3.77
C SER A 151 -3.42 20.70 -2.30
N GLU A 152 -4.44 20.15 -1.63
CA GLU A 152 -4.78 20.50 -0.25
C GLU A 152 -4.43 19.35 0.70
N GLY A 153 -3.81 19.67 1.83
CA GLY A 153 -3.50 18.67 2.85
C GLY A 153 -4.77 18.06 3.42
N VAL A 154 -4.81 16.72 3.54
CA VAL A 154 -5.96 15.98 4.03
C VAL A 154 -5.54 14.81 4.90
N SER A 155 -6.40 14.44 5.86
CA SER A 155 -6.29 13.17 6.56
C SER A 155 -7.66 12.55 6.79
N GLY A 156 -7.71 11.23 6.80
CA GLY A 156 -8.94 10.50 7.06
C GLY A 156 -8.79 9.00 7.01
N ILE A 157 -9.91 8.31 7.26
CA ILE A 157 -10.01 6.87 7.09
C ILE A 157 -10.12 6.59 5.59
N GLY A 158 -9.34 5.64 5.11
CA GLY A 158 -9.46 5.18 3.73
C GLY A 158 -10.48 4.06 3.57
N ASP A 159 -10.38 3.34 2.45
CA ASP A 159 -11.23 2.19 2.20
C ASP A 159 -10.95 1.03 3.18
N VAL A 160 -11.99 0.63 3.92
CA VAL A 160 -11.94 -0.48 4.87
C VAL A 160 -12.06 -1.80 4.11
N ALA A 161 -11.31 -2.81 4.53
CA ALA A 161 -11.36 -4.12 3.91
C ALA A 161 -11.72 -5.23 4.90
N VAL A 162 -12.49 -6.20 4.42
CA VAL A 162 -12.76 -7.47 5.09
C VAL A 162 -11.92 -8.55 4.44
N LEU A 163 -11.31 -9.41 5.25
CA LEU A 163 -10.43 -10.47 4.80
C LEU A 163 -10.90 -11.82 5.30
N LEU A 164 -10.67 -12.85 4.50
CA LEU A 164 -10.81 -14.24 4.90
C LEU A 164 -9.50 -14.95 4.60
N GLY A 165 -8.88 -15.51 5.64
CA GLY A 165 -7.67 -16.32 5.53
C GLY A 165 -7.98 -17.80 5.71
N TYR A 166 -7.35 -18.65 4.92
CA TYR A 166 -7.33 -20.10 5.10
C TYR A 166 -5.91 -20.61 5.25
N GLN A 167 -5.62 -21.30 6.34
CA GLN A 167 -4.33 -21.91 6.54
C GLN A 167 -4.29 -23.26 5.83
N TRP A 168 -3.60 -23.27 4.69
CA TRP A 168 -3.45 -24.46 3.86
C TRP A 168 -2.44 -25.45 4.43
N GLN A 169 -1.30 -24.95 4.93
CA GLN A 169 -0.23 -25.79 5.48
C GLN A 169 0.39 -25.17 6.74
N ARG A 170 0.58 -26.00 7.76
CA ARG A 170 1.44 -25.76 8.94
C ARG A 170 2.21 -27.04 9.24
N ALA A 171 3.40 -27.19 8.66
CA ALA A 171 4.22 -28.38 8.84
C ALA A 171 5.63 -27.98 9.26
N GLY A 172 6.07 -28.36 10.46
CA GLY A 172 7.38 -27.95 10.98
C GLY A 172 7.52 -26.43 11.00
N ALA A 173 8.46 -25.90 10.21
CA ALA A 173 8.67 -24.46 10.03
C ALA A 173 7.99 -23.88 8.77
N ASP A 174 7.40 -24.73 7.93
CA ASP A 174 6.74 -24.31 6.69
C ASP A 174 5.30 -23.87 6.95
N ARG A 175 4.94 -22.74 6.35
CA ARG A 175 3.62 -22.12 6.44
C ARG A 175 3.15 -21.72 5.06
N LEU A 176 1.89 -22.01 4.76
CA LEU A 176 1.19 -21.52 3.57
C LEU A 176 -0.24 -21.13 3.95
N ALA A 177 -0.61 -19.90 3.62
CA ALA A 177 -1.95 -19.38 3.80
C ALA A 177 -2.49 -18.79 2.49
N LEU A 178 -3.79 -18.97 2.25
CA LEU A 178 -4.52 -18.30 1.18
C LEU A 178 -5.37 -17.20 1.79
N TYR A 179 -5.54 -16.12 1.07
CA TYR A 179 -6.30 -14.97 1.49
C TYR A 179 -7.24 -14.51 0.39
N LEU A 180 -8.42 -14.09 0.82
CA LEU A 180 -9.39 -13.34 0.04
C LEU A 180 -9.61 -12.00 0.75
N GLN A 181 -9.73 -10.93 -0.02
CA GLN A 181 -10.04 -9.60 0.50
C GLN A 181 -11.13 -8.95 -0.35
N PHE A 182 -12.04 -8.26 0.34
CA PHE A 182 -12.98 -7.31 -0.25
C PHE A 182 -12.73 -5.95 0.36
N LYS A 183 -12.28 -5.01 -0.47
CA LYS A 183 -12.08 -3.62 -0.09
C LYS A 183 -13.35 -2.83 -0.41
N LEU A 184 -13.95 -2.20 0.60
CA LEU A 184 -15.21 -1.48 0.50
C LEU A 184 -14.97 0.02 0.20
N PRO A 185 -15.84 0.67 -0.59
CA PRO A 185 -15.70 2.09 -0.94
C PRO A 185 -16.15 3.00 0.22
N THR A 186 -15.38 3.05 1.30
CA THR A 186 -15.71 3.81 2.52
C THR A 186 -14.89 5.09 2.68
N GLY A 187 -13.76 5.18 1.99
CA GLY A 187 -12.92 6.37 1.93
C GLY A 187 -13.46 7.39 0.93
N ASP A 188 -13.15 8.65 1.16
CA ASP A 188 -13.52 9.78 0.30
C ASP A 188 -12.61 9.80 -0.94
N SER A 189 -13.16 9.50 -2.13
CA SER A 189 -12.43 9.40 -3.39
C SER A 189 -11.99 10.76 -3.95
N ASP A 190 -12.78 11.81 -3.72
CA ASP A 190 -12.44 13.19 -4.08
C ASP A 190 -11.18 13.68 -3.34
N LYS A 191 -10.92 13.09 -2.17
CA LYS A 191 -9.76 13.37 -1.32
C LYS A 191 -8.64 12.33 -1.43
N LEU A 192 -8.75 11.39 -2.39
CA LEU A 192 -7.80 10.28 -2.58
C LEU A 192 -7.61 9.39 -1.34
N LEU A 193 -8.62 9.33 -0.46
CA LEU A 193 -8.62 8.44 0.71
C LEU A 193 -9.18 7.04 0.35
N GLY A 194 -10.02 6.96 -0.68
CA GLY A 194 -10.56 5.71 -1.24
C GLY A 194 -10.62 5.77 -2.76
N SER A 195 -10.90 4.66 -3.44
CA SER A 195 -11.06 4.66 -4.90
C SER A 195 -12.50 4.87 -5.36
N GLY A 196 -13.48 4.82 -4.43
CA GLY A 196 -14.90 4.83 -4.78
C GLY A 196 -15.45 3.48 -5.27
N SER A 197 -14.60 2.43 -5.33
CA SER A 197 -14.98 1.11 -5.83
C SER A 197 -14.85 0.00 -4.81
N LEU A 198 -15.71 -1.03 -4.97
CA LEU A 198 -15.49 -2.34 -4.40
C LEU A 198 -14.36 -3.03 -5.18
N ASP A 199 -13.31 -3.43 -4.48
CA ASP A 199 -12.21 -4.19 -5.07
C ASP A 199 -12.10 -5.57 -4.41
N TYR A 200 -11.58 -6.53 -5.17
CA TYR A 200 -11.39 -7.91 -4.74
C TYR A 200 -9.93 -8.31 -4.93
N ALA A 201 -9.35 -9.00 -3.95
CA ALA A 201 -8.00 -9.55 -4.09
C ALA A 201 -7.91 -10.98 -3.57
N ASN A 202 -7.03 -11.78 -4.20
CA ASN A 202 -6.67 -13.11 -3.74
C ASN A 202 -5.17 -13.30 -3.85
N TRP A 203 -4.61 -13.94 -2.86
CA TRP A 203 -3.21 -14.29 -2.88
C TRP A 203 -2.96 -15.47 -1.98
N PHE A 204 -1.79 -16.08 -2.18
CA PHE A 204 -1.20 -16.94 -1.17
C PHE A 204 0.05 -16.27 -0.63
N THR A 205 0.41 -16.65 0.59
CA THR A 205 1.68 -16.28 1.20
C THR A 205 2.28 -17.49 1.88
N ALA A 206 3.57 -17.67 1.65
CA ALA A 206 4.35 -18.80 2.10
C ALA A 206 5.53 -18.31 2.93
N SER A 207 5.91 -19.12 3.91
CA SER A 207 7.12 -18.96 4.72
C SER A 207 7.77 -20.32 4.90
N THR A 208 9.08 -20.40 4.72
CA THR A 208 9.86 -21.60 4.96
C THR A 208 11.17 -21.23 5.63
N ARG A 209 11.60 -22.07 6.57
CA ARG A 209 12.88 -21.92 7.26
C ARG A 209 13.92 -22.79 6.54
N LEU A 210 14.97 -22.16 6.01
CA LEU A 210 16.05 -22.89 5.33
C LEU A 210 17.00 -23.56 6.33
N ASP A 211 17.30 -22.88 7.43
CA ASP A 211 18.06 -23.36 8.58
C ASP A 211 17.70 -22.53 9.83
N ASP A 212 18.40 -22.73 10.95
CA ASP A 212 18.12 -22.02 12.20
C ASP A 212 18.18 -20.49 12.11
N HIS A 213 18.84 -19.94 11.09
CA HIS A 213 19.06 -18.51 10.93
C HIS A 213 18.37 -17.89 9.71
N TRP A 214 17.89 -18.66 8.75
CA TRP A 214 17.36 -18.10 7.51
C TRP A 214 15.89 -18.46 7.30
N LEU A 215 15.07 -17.41 7.13
CA LEU A 215 13.66 -17.54 6.77
C LEU A 215 13.46 -16.95 5.36
N VAL A 216 12.79 -17.70 4.50
CA VAL A 216 12.36 -17.23 3.18
C VAL A 216 10.86 -17.10 3.19
N ASN A 217 10.39 -15.97 2.68
CA ASN A 217 8.98 -15.67 2.62
C ASN A 217 8.61 -15.20 1.21
N GLY A 218 7.38 -15.46 0.81
CA GLY A 218 6.87 -15.03 -0.48
C GLY A 218 5.37 -14.83 -0.49
N ASP A 219 4.92 -14.04 -1.44
CA ASP A 219 3.52 -13.82 -1.73
C ASP A 219 3.31 -13.66 -3.23
N PHE A 220 2.17 -14.12 -3.72
CA PHE A 220 1.75 -13.91 -5.10
C PHE A 220 0.23 -13.94 -5.18
N GLY A 221 -0.31 -13.03 -5.98
CA GLY A 221 -1.75 -12.89 -6.11
C GLY A 221 -2.17 -11.92 -7.19
N PHE A 222 -3.46 -11.63 -7.18
CA PHE A 222 -4.08 -10.69 -8.09
C PHE A 222 -5.19 -9.90 -7.40
N SER A 223 -5.46 -8.71 -7.94
CA SER A 223 -6.60 -7.87 -7.60
C SER A 223 -7.45 -7.61 -8.83
N MET A 224 -8.76 -7.69 -8.67
CA MET A 224 -9.76 -7.19 -9.60
C MET A 224 -10.33 -5.90 -9.02
N LEU A 225 -10.15 -4.79 -9.74
CA LEU A 225 -10.58 -3.47 -9.30
C LEU A 225 -11.94 -3.14 -9.91
N GLY A 226 -12.85 -2.62 -9.11
CA GLY A 226 -14.11 -2.08 -9.62
C GLY A 226 -13.87 -0.77 -10.38
N ASN A 227 -14.92 -0.24 -10.99
CA ASN A 227 -14.85 1.07 -11.64
C ASN A 227 -14.74 2.16 -10.54
N GLY A 228 -13.56 2.72 -10.35
CA GLY A 228 -13.30 3.76 -9.37
C GLY A 228 -13.46 5.16 -9.94
N ASP A 229 -13.46 6.16 -9.06
CA ASP A 229 -13.65 7.57 -9.41
C ASP A 229 -12.33 8.26 -9.81
N ILE A 230 -11.19 7.67 -9.45
CA ILE A 230 -9.87 8.25 -9.67
C ILE A 230 -9.36 7.88 -11.06
N LEU A 231 -9.44 8.81 -12.02
CA LEU A 231 -8.97 8.58 -13.39
C LEU A 231 -9.59 7.33 -14.05
N PRO A 232 -10.94 7.24 -14.09
CA PRO A 232 -11.66 6.02 -14.51
C PRO A 232 -11.25 5.54 -15.91
N ASP A 233 -10.99 6.45 -16.84
CA ASP A 233 -10.61 6.14 -18.22
C ASP A 233 -9.16 5.64 -18.35
N GLN A 234 -8.31 5.88 -17.35
CA GLN A 234 -6.92 5.42 -17.29
C GLN A 234 -6.76 4.20 -16.39
N GLN A 235 -7.77 3.87 -15.59
CA GLN A 235 -7.72 2.78 -14.64
C GLN A 235 -7.63 1.42 -15.35
N ARG A 236 -6.74 0.55 -14.85
CA ARG A 236 -6.76 -0.88 -15.17
C ARG A 236 -7.56 -1.63 -14.11
N ASN A 237 -8.37 -2.58 -14.54
CA ASN A 237 -9.25 -3.36 -13.66
C ASN A 237 -8.62 -4.66 -13.13
N PHE A 238 -7.38 -4.97 -13.51
CA PHE A 238 -6.69 -6.18 -13.09
C PHE A 238 -5.22 -5.87 -12.78
N ILE A 239 -4.77 -6.32 -11.62
CA ILE A 239 -3.40 -6.15 -11.14
C ILE A 239 -2.85 -7.50 -10.70
N LEU A 240 -1.68 -7.88 -11.20
CA LEU A 240 -0.88 -8.96 -10.62
C LEU A 240 0.11 -8.35 -9.63
N PHE A 241 0.32 -9.04 -8.52
CA PHE A 241 1.30 -8.64 -7.53
C PHE A 241 1.99 -9.84 -6.92
N GLY A 242 3.15 -9.60 -6.34
CA GLY A 242 3.87 -10.58 -5.55
C GLY A 242 5.16 -10.01 -5.00
N GLY A 243 5.84 -10.80 -4.20
CA GLY A 243 7.17 -10.49 -3.72
C GLY A 243 7.81 -11.68 -3.04
N LEU A 244 9.12 -11.53 -2.82
CA LEU A 244 9.95 -12.50 -2.14
C LEU A 244 10.84 -11.73 -1.16
N GLY A 245 11.12 -12.35 -0.02
CA GLY A 245 12.04 -11.80 0.97
C GLY A 245 12.81 -12.91 1.67
N VAL A 246 13.99 -12.52 2.15
CA VAL A 246 14.88 -13.39 2.92
C VAL A 246 15.23 -12.64 4.19
N GLU A 247 15.11 -13.31 5.33
CA GLU A 247 15.32 -12.76 6.66
C GLU A 247 16.39 -13.55 7.39
N TYR A 248 17.29 -12.83 8.07
CA TYR A 248 18.30 -13.40 8.95
C TYR A 248 17.88 -13.28 10.41
N LEU A 249 17.73 -14.41 11.08
CA LEU A 249 17.38 -14.54 12.49
C LEU A 249 18.65 -14.53 13.33
N TRP A 250 18.96 -13.37 13.93
CA TRP A 250 20.12 -13.19 14.80
C TRP A 250 20.10 -14.10 16.04
N ARG A 251 18.90 -14.54 16.46
CA ARG A 251 18.68 -15.57 17.49
C ARG A 251 17.58 -16.51 17.00
N PRO A 252 17.88 -17.81 16.78
CA PRO A 252 16.91 -18.83 16.33
C PRO A 252 15.72 -19.03 17.26
#